data_AF-I4CQ31-F1
#
_entry.id   AF-I4CQ31-F1
#
_cell.length_a   1.000
_cell.length_b   1.000
_cell.length_c   1.000
_cell.angle_alpha   90.00
_cell.angle_beta   90.00
_cell.angle_gamma   90.00
#
_symmetry.space_group_name_H-M   'P 1'
#
loop_
_entity.id
_entity.type
_entity.pdbx_description
1 polymer ?
#
loop_
_entity_poly.entity_id
_entity_poly.type
_entity_poly.pdbx_seq_one_letter_code
_entity_poly.pdbx_strand_id
1 'polypeptide(L)'
;MMGADSTKGAQWIRADFHMHSPGRLANNLTIKNIKVGNSNMPNPILASFAAKLLPYRGLGGGLLRAWLQIELIDDRAGNLSKVIIARPQEQAT
;
A
#
# COMPACT_ATOMS: atom_id res chain seq x y z
N MET A 1 22.35 -30.06 3.33
CA MET A 1 21.69 -29.28 4.40
C MET A 1 22.05 -27.82 4.22
N MET A 2 21.09 -26.92 4.50
CA MET A 2 21.17 -25.44 4.42
C MET A 2 21.30 -24.83 3.02
N GLY A 3 20.15 -24.74 2.33
CA GLY A 3 19.93 -23.70 1.33
C GLY A 3 19.72 -22.38 2.06
N ALA A 4 20.67 -21.46 1.92
CA ALA A 4 20.55 -20.11 2.44
C ALA A 4 19.40 -19.39 1.70
N ASP A 5 18.45 -18.88 2.48
CA ASP A 5 17.39 -17.96 2.08
C ASP A 5 18.02 -16.66 1.54
N SER A 6 18.44 -16.72 0.27
CA SER A 6 18.98 -15.62 -0.53
C SER A 6 17.86 -14.70 -1.03
N THR A 7 16.85 -14.43 -0.21
CA THR A 7 15.76 -13.50 -0.56
C THR A 7 15.77 -12.25 0.32
N LYS A 8 16.47 -12.26 1.47
CA LYS A 8 16.57 -11.09 2.36
C LYS A 8 17.68 -10.11 1.99
N GLY A 9 18.70 -10.55 1.23
CA GLY A 9 19.82 -9.69 0.80
C GLY A 9 19.49 -8.74 -0.36
N ALA A 10 18.42 -9.00 -1.11
CA ALA A 10 18.08 -8.25 -2.32
C ALA A 10 17.20 -7.02 -2.08
N GLN A 11 16.65 -6.86 -0.88
CA GLN A 11 15.67 -5.80 -0.59
C GLN A 11 16.28 -4.38 -0.58
N TRP A 12 17.60 -4.25 -0.37
CA TRP A 12 18.29 -2.95 -0.28
C TRP A 12 18.83 -2.43 -1.61
N ILE A 13 18.71 -3.21 -2.69
CA ILE A 13 19.37 -2.91 -3.98
C ILE A 13 18.43 -2.15 -4.94
N ARG A 14 17.15 -1.98 -4.58
CA ARG A 14 16.17 -1.20 -5.33
C ARG A 14 15.72 -0.03 -4.46
N ALA A 15 15.92 1.22 -4.89
CA ALA A 15 15.42 2.38 -4.14
C ALA A 15 13.91 2.62 -4.41
N ASP A 16 13.13 1.60 -4.08
CA ASP A 16 11.67 1.67 -4.10
C ASP A 16 11.16 2.54 -2.94
N PHE A 17 9.97 3.12 -3.11
CA PHE A 17 9.37 3.93 -2.05
C PHE A 17 8.47 3.05 -1.17
N HIS A 18 8.76 3.01 0.13
CA HIS A 18 8.01 2.22 1.09
C HIS A 18 7.24 3.12 2.06
N MET A 19 5.93 2.94 2.14
CA MET A 19 5.09 3.56 3.15
C MET A 19 4.63 2.50 4.15
N HIS A 20 4.92 2.73 5.43
CA HIS A 20 4.49 1.87 6.52
C HIS A 20 3.50 2.63 7.40
N SER A 21 2.26 2.15 7.45
CA SER A 21 1.24 2.68 8.35
C SER A 21 1.10 1.73 9.55
N PRO A 22 1.15 2.25 10.80
CA PRO A 22 0.70 1.50 11.95
C PRO A 22 -0.80 1.20 11.82
N GLY A 23 -1.20 -0.01 12.22
CA GLY A 23 -2.57 -0.49 12.13
C GLY A 23 -2.84 -1.37 10.90
N ARG A 24 -3.68 -2.38 11.13
CA ARG A 24 -4.22 -3.26 10.10
C ARG A 24 -5.24 -2.55 9.22
N LEU A 25 -5.47 -3.10 8.03
CA LEU A 25 -6.61 -2.74 7.20
C LEU A 25 -7.92 -2.77 8.00
N ALA A 26 -8.75 -1.74 7.80
CA ALA A 26 -9.96 -1.52 8.57
C ALA A 26 -10.98 -2.66 8.41
N ASN A 27 -11.55 -3.13 9.53
CA ASN A 27 -12.60 -4.15 9.57
C ASN A 27 -12.23 -5.44 8.78
N ASN A 28 -13.15 -5.89 7.93
CA ASN A 28 -13.03 -7.05 7.04
C ASN A 28 -12.40 -6.69 5.67
N LEU A 29 -11.73 -5.54 5.54
CA LEU A 29 -10.99 -5.25 4.31
C LEU A 29 -9.87 -6.29 4.12
N THR A 30 -9.85 -6.86 2.93
CA THR A 30 -8.78 -7.71 2.44
C THR A 30 -8.22 -7.07 1.19
N ILE A 31 -6.97 -7.38 0.84
CA ILE A 31 -6.35 -6.92 -0.41
C ILE A 31 -7.26 -7.25 -1.62
N LYS A 32 -7.90 -8.43 -1.62
CA LYS A 32 -8.85 -8.84 -2.67
C LYS A 32 -10.07 -7.92 -2.75
N ASN A 33 -10.67 -7.58 -1.60
CA ASN A 33 -11.85 -6.71 -1.57
C ASN A 33 -11.51 -5.26 -1.96
N ILE A 34 -10.31 -4.81 -1.60
CA ILE A 34 -9.81 -3.50 -2.02
C ILE A 34 -9.61 -3.46 -3.55
N LYS A 35 -9.09 -4.53 -4.16
CA LYS A 35 -8.93 -4.63 -5.63
C LYS A 35 -10.24 -4.49 -6.40
N VAL A 36 -11.35 -5.00 -5.86
CA VAL A 36 -12.68 -4.86 -6.48
C VAL A 36 -13.35 -3.52 -6.17
N GLY A 37 -12.64 -2.62 -5.50
CA GLY A 37 -13.08 -1.25 -5.23
C GLY A 37 -13.81 -1.03 -3.92
N ASN A 38 -13.79 -2.02 -3.01
CA ASN A 38 -14.32 -1.81 -1.69
C ASN A 38 -13.35 -0.96 -0.85
N SER A 39 -13.83 0.18 -0.37
CA SER A 39 -13.05 1.10 0.45
C SER A 39 -13.79 1.36 1.75
N ASN A 40 -13.08 1.26 2.87
CA ASN A 40 -13.61 1.59 4.17
C ASN A 40 -12.67 2.58 4.85
N MET A 41 -13.22 3.73 5.25
CA MET A 41 -12.46 4.82 5.81
C MET A 41 -12.46 4.65 7.35
N PRO A 42 -11.31 4.33 7.98
CA PRO A 42 -11.28 4.02 9.41
C PRO A 42 -11.68 5.19 10.30
N ASN A 43 -11.41 6.42 9.87
CA ASN A 43 -11.88 7.63 10.54
C ASN A 43 -12.79 8.46 9.61
N PRO A 44 -14.12 8.28 9.69
CA PRO A 44 -15.05 8.98 8.81
C PRO A 44 -15.10 10.49 9.07
N ILE A 45 -14.86 10.92 10.32
CA ILE A 45 -14.85 12.34 10.69
C ILE A 45 -13.68 13.04 10.01
N LEU A 46 -12.45 12.52 10.20
CA LEU A 46 -11.26 13.11 9.56
C LEU A 46 -11.38 13.11 8.04
N ALA A 47 -11.92 12.05 7.44
CA ALA A 47 -12.10 12.01 5.99
C ALA A 47 -13.12 13.03 5.47
N SER A 48 -14.18 13.31 6.24
CA SER A 48 -15.16 14.34 5.88
C SER A 48 -14.53 15.74 5.80
N PHE A 49 -13.53 16.01 6.66
CA PHE A 49 -12.78 17.25 6.63
C PHE A 49 -11.69 17.24 5.55
N ALA A 50 -10.98 16.13 5.38
CA ALA A 50 -9.93 15.99 4.37
C ALA A 50 -10.47 16.28 2.96
N ALA A 51 -11.69 15.83 2.65
CA ALA A 51 -12.35 16.12 1.36
C ALA A 51 -12.60 17.61 1.11
N LYS A 52 -12.70 18.42 2.16
CA LYS A 52 -13.01 19.86 2.08
C LYS A 52 -11.78 20.74 2.18
N LEU A 53 -10.80 20.32 2.98
CA LEU A 53 -9.63 21.14 3.35
C LEU A 53 -8.39 20.84 2.50
N LEU A 54 -8.21 19.59 2.09
CA LEU A 54 -7.01 19.17 1.38
C LEU A 54 -7.26 19.13 -0.12
N PRO A 55 -6.24 19.36 -0.97
CA PRO A 55 -6.36 19.28 -2.43
C PRO A 55 -6.46 17.83 -2.94
N TYR A 56 -7.13 16.94 -2.20
CA TYR A 56 -7.33 15.54 -2.57
C TYR A 56 -8.68 15.36 -3.27
N ARG A 57 -8.65 14.92 -4.53
CA ARG A 57 -9.84 14.56 -5.31
C ARG A 57 -10.01 13.05 -5.42
N GLY A 58 -11.25 12.58 -5.29
CA GLY A 58 -11.59 11.17 -5.44
C GLY A 58 -11.06 10.29 -4.31
N LEU A 59 -11.26 10.73 -3.05
CA LEU A 59 -11.01 9.93 -1.86
C LEU A 59 -11.68 8.55 -1.97
N GLY A 60 -10.95 7.49 -1.61
CA GLY A 60 -11.40 6.10 -1.76
C GLY A 60 -11.09 5.46 -3.13
N GLY A 61 -10.96 6.24 -4.21
CA GLY A 61 -10.66 5.71 -5.55
C GLY A 61 -9.18 5.78 -5.97
N GLY A 62 -8.35 6.53 -5.24
CA GLY A 62 -6.94 6.73 -5.59
C GLY A 62 -6.12 5.43 -5.60
N LEU A 63 -6.40 4.53 -4.66
CA LEU A 63 -5.69 3.27 -4.53
C LEU A 63 -5.93 2.34 -5.74
N LEU A 64 -7.16 2.34 -6.29
CA LEU A 64 -7.48 1.58 -7.50
C LEU A 64 -6.72 2.10 -8.73
N ARG A 65 -6.59 3.43 -8.87
CA ARG A 65 -5.85 4.05 -9.98
C ARG A 65 -4.36 3.73 -9.92
N ALA A 66 -3.79 3.67 -8.72
CA ALA A 66 -2.39 3.37 -8.50
C ALA A 66 -2.08 1.86 -8.49
N TRP A 67 -3.10 0.98 -8.49
CA TRP A 67 -2.94 -0.45 -8.20
C TRP A 67 -1.93 -1.17 -9.10
N LEU A 68 -1.80 -0.77 -10.36
CA LEU A 68 -0.86 -1.38 -11.30
C LEU A 68 0.62 -1.08 -11.00
N GLN A 69 0.88 -0.06 -10.17
CA GLN A 69 2.24 0.44 -9.88
C GLN A 69 2.64 0.22 -8.42
N ILE A 70 1.74 -0.32 -7.60
CA ILE A 70 1.96 -0.50 -6.17
C ILE A 70 1.71 -1.94 -5.75
N GLU A 71 2.46 -2.37 -4.75
CA GLU A 71 2.21 -3.59 -4.01
C GLU A 71 1.70 -3.23 -2.62
N LEU A 72 0.49 -3.73 -2.29
CA LEU A 72 -0.11 -3.57 -0.97
C LEU A 72 0.05 -4.85 -0.16
N ILE A 73 0.65 -4.75 1.03
CA ILE A 73 0.89 -5.86 1.95
C ILE A 73 0.15 -5.59 3.27
N ASP A 74 -0.66 -6.56 3.70
CA ASP A 74 -1.36 -6.55 5.01
C ASP A 74 -0.63 -7.49 5.98
N ASP A 75 0.21 -6.93 6.85
CA ASP A 75 0.95 -7.67 7.87
C ASP A 75 0.11 -7.75 9.15
N ARG A 76 -0.71 -8.81 9.21
CA ARG A 76 -1.67 -9.01 10.31
C ARG A 76 -1.02 -9.35 11.64
N ALA A 77 0.12 -10.04 11.61
CA ALA A 77 0.86 -10.40 12.82
C ALA A 77 1.56 -9.18 13.41
N GLY A 78 2.14 -8.33 12.55
CA GLY A 78 2.78 -7.08 12.96
C GLY A 78 1.83 -5.90 13.19
N ASN A 79 0.54 -6.04 12.88
CA ASN A 79 -0.44 -4.94 12.86
C ASN A 79 0.03 -3.75 12.01
N LEU A 80 0.56 -4.05 10.82
CA LEU A 80 1.16 -3.08 9.91
C LEU A 80 0.54 -3.21 8.52
N SER A 81 0.29 -2.07 7.89
CA SER A 81 -0.05 -2.03 6.48
C SER A 81 1.11 -1.41 5.72
N LYS A 82 1.57 -2.05 4.65
CA LYS A 82 2.73 -1.61 3.86
C LYS A 82 2.32 -1.38 2.42
N VAL A 83 2.77 -0.28 1.85
CA VAL A 83 2.64 0.02 0.41
C VAL A 83 4.05 0.17 -0.14
N ILE A 84 4.34 -0.58 -1.20
CA ILE A 84 5.60 -0.52 -1.92
C ILE A 84 5.29 0.04 -3.31
N ILE A 85 5.97 1.12 -3.68
CA ILE A 85 5.90 1.69 -5.02
C ILE A 85 7.22 1.37 -5.70
N ALA A 86 7.16 0.47 -6.69
CA ALA A 86 8.33 0.09 -7.45
C ALA A 86 8.76 1.25 -8.35
N ARG A 87 10.06 1.54 -8.40
CA ARG A 87 10.54 2.52 -9.38
C ARG A 87 10.48 1.92 -10.80
N PRO A 88 9.99 2.67 -11.80
CA PRO A 88 10.14 2.29 -13.19
C PRO A 88 11.63 2.05 -13.46
N GLN A 89 11.98 0.87 -13.95
CA GLN A 89 13.32 0.62 -14.44
C GLN A 89 13.45 1.42 -15.74
N GLU A 90 14.34 2.41 -15.75
CA GLU A 90 14.71 3.12 -16.97
C GLU A 90 15.22 2.05 -17.95
N GLN A 91 14.46 1.81 -19.02
CA GLN A 91 14.92 0.93 -20.08
C GLN A 91 16.14 1.62 -20.68
N ALA A 92 17.33 1.13 -20.33
CA ALA A 92 18.57 1.55 -20.96
C ALA A 92 18.38 1.37 -22.47
N THR A 93 18.23 2.51 -23.16
CA THR A 93 18.16 2.60 -24.61
C THR A 93 19.57 2.58 -25.18
#